data_AF-A0A8H7RE64-F1
#
_entry.id   AF-A0A8H7RE64-F1
#
_cell.length_a   1.000
_cell.length_b   1.000
_cell.length_c   1.000
_cell.angle_alpha   90.00
_cell.angle_beta   90.00
_cell.angle_gamma   90.00
#
_symmetry.space_group_name_H-M   'P 1'
#
loop_
_entity.id
_entity.type
_entity.pdbx_description
1 polymer ?
#
loop_
_entity_poly.entity_id
_entity_poly.type
_entity_poly.pdbx_seq_one_letter_code
_entity_poly.pdbx_strand_id
1 'polypeptide(L)'
;MTKPISSETQNALKVLLQKKTPYSQIIKLLPNISKSIIGNHNKKFSGGAQHTNVGRVSKISTKTQRYIATSIRNGRMDGPKGAVRFLASQFIPMTTSGVKKMLRKKGFKARRKRKWVFSDETRVNMWGSDSVSFYWSDKPGTMQPHQTTTKVQNNGDGVMF
;
A
#
# COMPACT_ATOMS: atom_id res chain seq x y z
N MET A 1 11.53 12.55 23.56
CA MET A 1 10.18 12.93 23.10
C MET A 1 9.62 13.94 24.09
N THR A 2 9.26 15.15 23.65
CA THR A 2 8.63 16.15 24.52
C THR A 2 7.19 15.74 24.81
N LYS A 3 6.78 15.79 26.07
CA LYS A 3 5.41 15.46 26.46
C LYS A 3 4.44 16.50 25.87
N PRO A 4 3.32 16.08 25.28
CA PRO A 4 2.28 17.01 24.86
C PRO A 4 1.72 17.75 26.09
N ILE A 5 1.31 18.99 25.88
CA ILE A 5 0.74 19.84 26.93
C ILE A 5 -0.58 19.22 27.41
N SER A 6 -0.82 19.26 28.73
CA SER A 6 -2.07 18.80 29.34
C SER A 6 -3.30 19.41 28.66
N SER A 7 -4.38 18.63 28.54
CA SER A 7 -5.66 19.07 27.99
C SER A 7 -6.22 20.29 28.74
N GLU A 8 -6.07 20.32 30.05
CA GLU A 8 -6.50 21.43 30.91
C GLU A 8 -5.78 22.72 30.55
N THR A 9 -4.46 22.64 30.39
CA THR A 9 -3.61 23.76 30.00
C THR A 9 -3.93 24.26 28.58
N GLN A 10 -4.27 23.35 27.66
CA GLN A 10 -4.71 23.73 26.31
C GLN A 10 -6.05 24.48 26.35
N ASN A 11 -6.99 24.06 27.19
CA ASN A 11 -8.28 24.72 27.36
C ASN A 11 -8.14 26.11 27.98
N ALA A 12 -7.32 26.25 29.03
CA ALA A 12 -7.02 27.55 29.64
C ALA A 12 -6.39 28.52 28.62
N LEU A 13 -5.41 28.03 27.84
CA LEU A 13 -4.76 28.80 26.80
C LEU A 13 -5.73 29.21 25.68
N LYS A 14 -6.69 28.35 25.32
CA LYS A 14 -7.75 28.68 24.36
C LYS A 14 -8.63 29.84 24.84
N VAL A 15 -9.06 29.82 26.11
CA VAL A 15 -9.87 30.90 26.70
C VAL A 15 -9.10 32.22 26.74
N LEU A 16 -7.81 32.19 27.11
CA LEU A 16 -6.97 33.39 27.16
C LEU A 16 -6.73 34.00 25.76
N LEU A 17 -6.51 33.15 24.75
CA LEU A 17 -6.37 33.59 23.36
C LEU A 17 -7.66 34.18 22.80
N GLN A 18 -8.83 33.62 23.13
CA GLN A 18 -10.13 34.20 22.77
C GLN A 18 -10.33 35.60 23.38
N LYS A 19 -9.88 35.79 24.63
CA LYS A 19 -9.91 37.09 25.32
C LYS A 19 -8.87 38.10 24.80
N LYS A 20 -8.07 37.75 23.78
CA LYS A 20 -6.97 38.58 23.22
C LYS A 20 -5.97 39.09 24.27
N THR A 21 -5.74 38.33 25.34
CA THR A 21 -4.78 38.72 26.39
C THR A 21 -3.35 38.78 25.83
N PRO A 22 -2.50 39.73 26.26
CA PRO A 22 -1.13 39.83 25.80
C PRO A 22 -0.30 38.61 26.24
N TYR A 23 0.65 38.18 25.40
CA TYR A 23 1.45 36.97 25.66
C TYR A 23 2.25 37.03 26.96
N SER A 24 2.68 38.22 27.39
CA SER A 24 3.38 38.43 28.66
C SER A 24 2.53 38.00 29.86
N GLN A 25 1.22 38.27 29.82
CA GLN A 25 0.29 37.92 30.88
C GLN A 25 -0.06 36.43 30.84
N ILE A 26 -0.15 35.84 29.64
CA ILE A 26 -0.35 34.38 29.49
C ILE A 26 0.84 33.60 30.08
N ILE A 27 2.08 34.05 29.85
CA ILE A 27 3.28 33.40 30.40
C ILE A 27 3.32 33.50 31.93
N LYS A 28 2.89 34.63 32.52
CA LYS A 28 2.77 34.77 33.98
C LYS A 28 1.76 33.79 34.58
N LEU A 29 0.63 33.56 33.91
CA LEU A 29 -0.42 32.65 34.36
C LEU A 29 -0.07 31.17 34.15
N LEU A 30 0.68 30.87 33.08
CA LEU A 30 1.03 29.51 32.68
C LEU A 30 2.56 29.40 32.51
N PRO A 31 3.32 29.30 33.62
CA PRO A 31 4.79 29.37 33.60
C PRO A 31 5.45 28.21 32.84
N ASN A 32 4.74 27.10 32.67
CA ASN A 32 5.25 25.91 31.96
C ASN A 32 5.12 26.00 30.43
N ILE A 33 4.68 27.15 29.89
CA ILE A 33 4.42 27.34 28.46
C ILE A 33 5.36 28.37 27.86
N SER A 34 6.04 27.99 26.77
CA SER A 34 6.88 28.92 26.01
C SER A 34 6.08 29.81 25.07
N LYS A 35 6.61 30.99 24.77
CA LYS A 35 6.04 31.94 23.78
C LYS A 35 5.77 31.28 22.41
N SER A 36 6.63 30.35 21.99
CA SER A 36 6.47 29.59 20.74
C SER A 36 5.21 28.71 20.74
N ILE A 37 4.95 28.03 21.86
CA ILE A 37 3.74 27.22 22.02
C ILE A 37 2.48 28.07 21.92
N ILE A 38 2.47 29.25 22.57
CA ILE A 38 1.35 30.20 22.51
C ILE A 38 1.13 30.64 21.06
N GLY A 39 2.21 31.03 20.35
CA GLY A 39 2.14 31.44 18.95
C GLY A 39 1.61 30.34 18.02
N ASN A 40 2.05 29.08 18.20
CA ASN A 40 1.56 27.95 17.41
C ASN A 40 0.08 27.66 17.66
N HIS A 41 -0.37 27.71 18.92
CA HIS A 41 -1.79 27.56 19.24
C HIS A 41 -2.62 28.73 18.72
N ASN A 42 -2.13 29.97 18.81
CA ASN A 42 -2.81 31.12 18.27
C ASN A 42 -2.97 31.02 16.74
N LYS A 43 -1.93 30.59 16.03
CA LYS A 43 -2.02 30.30 14.58
C LYS A 43 -3.05 29.22 14.26
N LYS A 44 -3.13 28.16 15.08
CA LYS A 44 -4.14 27.10 14.93
C LYS A 44 -5.57 27.60 15.17
N PHE A 45 -5.78 28.44 16.18
CA PHE A 45 -7.11 28.93 16.54
C PHE A 45 -7.59 30.11 15.67
N SER A 46 -6.68 30.98 15.22
CA SER A 46 -7.00 32.16 14.41
C SER A 46 -7.28 31.84 12.93
N GLY A 47 -7.51 30.56 12.58
CA GLY A 47 -7.89 30.15 11.23
C GLY A 47 -6.77 30.22 10.19
N GLY A 48 -5.50 30.32 10.60
CA GLY A 48 -4.39 30.20 9.66
C GLY A 48 -4.44 28.86 8.93
N ALA A 49 -4.26 28.88 7.60
CA ALA A 49 -4.29 27.68 6.78
C ALA A 49 -3.36 26.61 7.39
N GLN A 50 -3.95 25.49 7.81
CA GLN A 50 -3.18 24.35 8.27
C GLN A 50 -2.41 23.82 7.07
N HIS A 51 -1.09 24.04 7.04
CA HIS A 51 -0.26 23.36 6.06
C HIS A 51 -0.34 21.87 6.35
N THR A 52 -1.06 21.13 5.52
CA THR A 52 -0.97 19.67 5.54
C THR A 52 0.46 19.33 5.15
N ASN A 53 1.16 18.58 6.00
CA ASN A 53 2.47 18.06 5.64
C ASN A 53 2.30 17.21 4.38
N VAL A 54 2.72 17.75 3.23
CA VAL A 54 2.70 17.03 1.96
C VAL A 54 3.71 15.90 2.12
N GLY A 55 3.19 14.69 2.30
CA GLY A 55 4.03 13.51 2.44
C GLY A 55 4.88 13.27 1.20
N ARG A 56 5.84 12.35 1.31
CA ARG A 56 6.70 11.97 0.18
C ARG A 56 5.87 11.57 -1.04
N VAL A 57 6.15 12.23 -2.18
CA VAL A 57 5.51 11.92 -3.46
C VAL A 57 5.84 10.50 -3.90
N SER A 58 4.86 9.80 -4.44
CA SER A 58 5.06 8.44 -4.95
C SER A 58 5.97 8.44 -6.18
N LYS A 59 6.93 7.52 -6.23
CA LYS A 59 7.79 7.32 -7.41
C LYS A 59 7.02 6.90 -8.67
N ILE A 60 5.81 6.35 -8.52
CA ILE A 60 5.00 5.85 -9.64
C ILE A 60 3.75 6.71 -9.76
N SER A 61 3.51 7.27 -10.95
CA SER A 61 2.26 7.95 -11.28
C SER A 61 1.04 7.05 -11.10
N THR A 62 -0.07 7.62 -10.62
CA THR A 62 -1.35 6.93 -10.46
C THR A 62 -1.80 6.21 -11.73
N LYS A 63 -1.53 6.78 -12.92
CA LYS A 63 -1.84 6.16 -14.23
C LYS A 63 -1.09 4.85 -14.42
N THR A 64 0.22 4.84 -14.21
CA THR A 64 1.06 3.64 -14.33
C THR A 64 0.66 2.57 -13.32
N GLN A 65 0.32 2.97 -12.09
CA GLN A 65 -0.18 2.02 -11.09
C GLN A 65 -1.52 1.38 -11.51
N ARG A 66 -2.42 2.15 -12.15
CA ARG A 66 -3.68 1.61 -12.70
C ARG A 66 -3.42 0.64 -13.85
N TYR A 67 -2.53 1.02 -14.77
CA TYR A 67 -2.14 0.14 -15.89
C TYR A 67 -1.61 -1.20 -15.38
N ILE A 68 -0.67 -1.20 -14.43
CA ILE A 68 -0.12 -2.42 -13.84
C ILE A 68 -1.23 -3.27 -13.21
N ALA A 69 -2.14 -2.66 -12.44
CA ALA A 69 -3.24 -3.38 -11.82
C ALA A 69 -4.16 -4.04 -12.86
N THR A 70 -4.54 -3.31 -13.92
CA THR A 70 -5.39 -3.86 -15.00
C THR A 70 -4.67 -4.93 -15.80
N SER A 71 -3.38 -4.76 -16.09
CA SER A 71 -2.57 -5.76 -16.78
C SER A 71 -2.44 -7.06 -16.00
N ILE A 72 -2.33 -6.99 -14.67
CA ILE A 72 -2.34 -8.19 -13.80
C ILE A 72 -3.74 -8.84 -13.79
N ARG A 73 -4.83 -8.06 -13.72
CA ARG A 73 -6.20 -8.61 -13.77
C ARG A 73 -6.49 -9.35 -15.08
N ASN A 74 -6.00 -8.80 -16.19
CA ASN A 74 -6.21 -9.34 -17.52
C ASN A 74 -5.20 -10.44 -17.88
N GLY A 75 -4.26 -10.77 -16.99
CA GLY A 75 -3.25 -11.81 -17.23
C GLY A 75 -2.10 -11.41 -18.15
N ARG A 76 -1.99 -10.13 -18.55
CA ARG A 76 -0.86 -9.61 -19.35
C ARG A 76 0.45 -9.52 -18.56
N MET A 77 0.36 -9.50 -17.23
CA MET A 77 1.51 -9.50 -16.33
C MET A 77 1.35 -10.58 -15.27
N ASP A 78 2.40 -11.38 -15.06
CA ASP A 78 2.44 -12.50 -14.11
C ASP A 78 2.18 -12.09 -12.65
N GLY A 79 2.32 -10.79 -12.33
CA GLY A 79 2.18 -10.24 -10.99
C GLY A 79 3.30 -9.24 -10.64
N PRO A 80 3.75 -9.17 -9.38
CA PRO A 80 4.74 -8.19 -8.95
C PRO A 80 6.08 -8.26 -9.69
N LYS A 81 6.57 -9.46 -10.01
CA LYS A 81 7.83 -9.62 -10.76
C LYS A 81 7.70 -9.07 -12.19
N GLY A 82 6.59 -9.38 -12.88
CA GLY A 82 6.30 -8.84 -14.21
C GLY A 82 6.18 -7.32 -14.20
N ALA A 83 5.53 -6.77 -13.18
CA ALA A 83 5.43 -5.32 -13.00
C ALA A 83 6.78 -4.64 -12.73
N VAL A 84 7.71 -5.28 -12.00
CA VAL A 84 9.08 -4.77 -11.83
C VAL A 84 9.82 -4.74 -13.17
N ARG A 85 9.73 -5.81 -13.98
CA ARG A 85 10.33 -5.85 -15.32
C ARG A 85 9.79 -4.73 -16.20
N PHE A 86 8.47 -4.52 -16.18
CA PHE A 86 7.82 -3.42 -16.91
C PHE A 86 8.26 -2.03 -16.43
N LEU A 87 8.43 -1.82 -15.12
CA LEU A 87 8.92 -0.54 -14.61
C LEU A 87 10.40 -0.32 -14.96
N ALA A 88 11.21 -1.38 -14.93
CA ALA A 88 12.61 -1.32 -15.36
C ALA A 88 12.73 -0.94 -16.85
N SER A 89 11.87 -1.48 -17.73
CA SER A 89 11.83 -1.09 -19.15
C SER A 89 11.34 0.34 -19.40
N GLN A 90 10.83 1.02 -18.38
CA GLN A 90 10.43 2.43 -18.43
C GLN A 90 11.44 3.31 -17.66
N PHE A 91 12.63 2.77 -17.33
CA PHE A 91 13.67 3.44 -16.55
C PHE A 91 13.23 3.87 -15.13
N ILE A 92 12.25 3.18 -14.55
CA ILE A 92 11.77 3.41 -13.18
C ILE A 92 12.26 2.27 -12.28
N PRO A 93 13.43 2.40 -11.62
CA PRO A 93 13.93 1.35 -10.75
C PRO A 93 13.04 1.20 -9.52
N MET A 94 12.42 0.02 -9.38
CA MET A 94 11.49 -0.30 -8.31
C MET A 94 11.81 -1.66 -7.71
N THR A 95 11.80 -1.76 -6.38
CA THR A 95 11.94 -3.05 -5.73
C THR A 95 10.64 -3.85 -5.82
N THR A 96 10.75 -5.18 -5.88
CA THR A 96 9.59 -6.08 -5.84
C THR A 96 8.71 -5.82 -4.61
N SER A 97 9.31 -5.50 -3.46
CA SER A 97 8.58 -5.15 -2.23
C SER A 97 7.78 -3.86 -2.36
N GLY A 98 8.32 -2.85 -3.05
CA GLY A 98 7.61 -1.60 -3.37
C GLY A 98 6.37 -1.86 -4.23
N VAL A 99 6.52 -2.68 -5.28
CA VAL A 99 5.39 -3.09 -6.13
C VAL A 99 4.36 -3.91 -5.35
N LYS A 100 4.78 -4.87 -4.52
CA LYS A 100 3.86 -5.63 -3.64
C LYS A 100 3.08 -4.70 -2.70
N LYS A 101 3.73 -3.67 -2.11
CA LYS A 101 3.06 -2.68 -1.25
C LYS A 101 2.04 -1.86 -2.03
N MET A 102 2.40 -1.41 -3.24
CA MET A 102 1.49 -0.72 -4.15
C MET A 102 0.26 -1.59 -4.50
N LEU A 103 0.47 -2.86 -4.85
CA LEU A 103 -0.60 -3.80 -5.18
C LEU A 103 -1.53 -4.07 -3.99
N ARG A 104 -0.96 -4.23 -2.78
CA ARG A 104 -1.74 -4.36 -1.54
C ARG A 104 -2.60 -3.13 -1.26
N LYS A 105 -2.08 -1.92 -1.49
CA LYS A 105 -2.86 -0.67 -1.37
C LYS A 105 -4.03 -0.62 -2.36
N LYS A 106 -3.93 -1.34 -3.48
CA LYS A 106 -5.00 -1.50 -4.48
C LYS A 106 -5.90 -2.72 -4.24
N GLY A 107 -5.76 -3.42 -3.11
CA GLY A 107 -6.60 -4.57 -2.75
C GLY A 107 -6.12 -5.92 -3.27
N PHE A 108 -5.01 -6.00 -4.01
CA PHE A 108 -4.50 -7.29 -4.50
C PHE A 108 -3.88 -8.11 -3.37
N LYS A 109 -4.15 -9.42 -3.39
CA LYS A 109 -3.55 -10.41 -2.49
C LYS A 109 -2.89 -11.52 -3.30
N ALA A 110 -1.79 -12.05 -2.77
CA ALA A 110 -1.20 -13.28 -3.29
C ALA A 110 -2.13 -14.45 -2.92
N ARG A 111 -2.50 -15.25 -3.91
CA ARG A 111 -3.35 -16.43 -3.78
C ARG A 111 -2.66 -17.62 -4.42
N ARG A 112 -2.88 -18.81 -3.86
CA ARG A 112 -2.30 -20.04 -4.40
C ARG A 112 -3.03 -20.43 -5.69
N LYS A 113 -2.29 -20.71 -6.77
CA LYS A 113 -2.85 -21.26 -8.01
C LYS A 113 -3.34 -22.69 -7.76
N ARG A 114 -4.49 -23.06 -8.34
CA ARG A 114 -4.93 -24.45 -8.43
C ARG A 114 -4.24 -25.09 -9.66
N LYS A 115 -3.64 -26.27 -9.47
CA LYS A 115 -3.07 -27.07 -10.55
C LYS A 115 -4.07 -28.15 -10.93
N TRP A 116 -4.26 -28.34 -12.23
CA TRP A 116 -4.99 -29.49 -12.77
C TRP A 116 -3.95 -30.35 -13.50
N VAL A 117 -3.82 -31.60 -13.05
CA VAL A 117 -2.98 -32.60 -13.72
C VAL A 117 -3.92 -33.56 -14.42
N PHE A 118 -3.83 -33.60 -15.76
CA PHE A 118 -4.52 -34.60 -16.56
C PHE A 118 -3.53 -35.73 -16.80
N SER A 119 -3.86 -36.93 -16.29
CA SER A 119 -3.25 -38.19 -16.72
C SER A 119 -4.23 -38.87 -17.68
N ASP A 120 -3.65 -39.50 -18.69
CA ASP A 120 -4.22 -40.34 -19.74
C ASP A 120 -5.02 -41.55 -19.23
N GLU A 121 -4.88 -41.94 -17.95
CA GLU A 121 -5.64 -43.05 -17.36
C GLU A 121 -6.52 -42.58 -16.19
N THR A 122 -7.69 -41.99 -16.51
CA THR A 122 -8.91 -41.83 -15.66
C THR A 122 -8.76 -41.60 -14.13
N ARG A 123 -7.71 -40.94 -13.67
CA ARG A 123 -7.55 -40.53 -12.26
C ARG A 123 -7.13 -39.07 -12.19
N VAL A 124 -8.11 -38.19 -11.91
CA VAL A 124 -7.86 -36.77 -11.62
C VAL A 124 -7.15 -36.67 -10.27
N ASN A 125 -5.82 -36.61 -10.28
CA ASN A 125 -5.05 -36.33 -9.07
C ASN A 125 -5.25 -34.86 -8.68
N MET A 126 -6.16 -34.61 -7.72
CA MET A 126 -6.40 -33.26 -7.17
C MET A 126 -5.24 -32.75 -6.30
N TRP A 127 -4.29 -33.60 -5.90
CA TRP A 127 -3.18 -33.22 -5.02
C TRP A 127 -1.90 -33.98 -5.40
N GLY A 128 -0.85 -33.27 -5.76
CA GLY A 128 0.44 -33.83 -6.17
C GLY A 128 1.56 -32.79 -6.17
N SER A 129 2.71 -33.20 -5.65
CA SER A 129 3.82 -32.41 -5.09
C SER A 129 4.54 -31.46 -6.06
N ASP A 130 5.17 -30.44 -5.47
CA ASP A 130 6.30 -29.64 -5.99
C ASP A 130 6.05 -28.59 -7.07
N SER A 131 5.43 -27.48 -6.61
CA SER A 131 5.87 -26.08 -6.77
C SER A 131 4.68 -25.16 -6.45
N VAL A 132 4.69 -24.53 -5.27
CA VAL A 132 3.60 -23.62 -4.85
C VAL A 132 3.65 -22.36 -5.71
N SER A 133 2.80 -22.31 -6.73
CA SER A 133 2.67 -21.13 -7.58
C SER A 133 1.59 -20.21 -7.04
N PHE A 134 1.85 -18.90 -7.10
CA PHE A 134 0.94 -17.87 -6.65
C PHE A 134 0.51 -16.99 -7.81
N TYR A 135 -0.71 -16.47 -7.73
CA TYR A 135 -1.20 -15.38 -8.57
C TYR A 135 -1.61 -14.21 -7.69
N TRP A 136 -1.71 -13.02 -8.27
CA TRP A 136 -2.15 -11.82 -7.55
C TRP A 136 -3.53 -11.41 -8.09
N SER A 137 -4.51 -11.31 -7.20
CA SER A 137 -5.87 -10.88 -7.56
C SER A 137 -6.48 -10.04 -6.44
N ASP A 138 -7.28 -9.05 -6.82
CA ASP A 138 -8.10 -8.22 -5.94
C ASP A 138 -9.53 -8.77 -5.77
N LYS A 139 -9.99 -9.64 -6.67
CA LYS A 139 -11.30 -10.31 -6.57
C LYS A 139 -11.17 -11.71 -5.94
N PRO A 140 -11.77 -11.99 -4.77
CA PRO A 140 -11.97 -13.36 -4.30
C PRO A 140 -12.99 -14.08 -5.19
N GLY A 141 -12.77 -15.36 -5.49
CA GLY A 141 -13.80 -16.26 -6.04
C GLY A 141 -13.76 -16.49 -7.55
N THR A 142 -13.49 -15.48 -8.38
CA THR A 142 -13.43 -15.67 -9.85
C THR A 142 -12.00 -15.93 -10.30
N MET A 143 -11.60 -17.20 -10.35
CA MET A 143 -10.29 -17.57 -10.86
C MET A 143 -10.31 -17.54 -12.39
N GLN A 144 -9.44 -16.73 -12.99
CA GLN A 144 -9.34 -16.57 -14.44
C GLN A 144 -8.46 -17.68 -15.05
N PRO A 145 -8.60 -18.03 -16.34
CA PRO A 145 -7.82 -19.10 -16.98
C PRO A 145 -6.29 -18.93 -16.87
N HIS A 146 -5.78 -17.69 -16.92
CA HIS A 146 -4.35 -17.40 -16.74
C HIS A 146 -3.85 -17.60 -15.29
N GLN A 147 -4.76 -17.82 -14.34
CA GLN A 147 -4.49 -18.07 -12.92
C GLN A 147 -4.47 -19.57 -12.59
N THR A 148 -4.92 -20.43 -13.50
CA THR A 148 -4.69 -21.89 -13.46
C THR A 148 -3.33 -22.24 -14.06
N THR A 149 -2.80 -23.40 -13.68
CA THR A 149 -1.69 -24.03 -14.40
C THR A 149 -2.13 -25.45 -14.76
N THR A 150 -2.26 -25.71 -16.05
CA THR A 150 -2.49 -27.04 -16.62
C THR A 150 -1.13 -27.68 -16.87
N LYS A 151 -0.91 -28.86 -16.32
CA LYS A 151 0.21 -29.73 -16.73
C LYS A 151 -0.40 -31.03 -17.24
N VAL A 152 -0.08 -31.41 -18.48
CA VAL A 152 -0.30 -32.77 -18.96
C VAL A 152 0.91 -33.57 -18.51
N GLN A 153 0.69 -34.64 -17.76
CA GLN A 153 1.76 -35.55 -17.39
C GLN A 153 1.89 -36.56 -18.53
N ASN A 154 2.84 -36.33 -19.43
CA ASN A 154 3.23 -37.37 -20.38
C ASN A 154 4.08 -38.37 -19.59
N ASN A 155 3.54 -39.56 -19.36
CA ASN A 155 4.34 -40.70 -18.95
C ASN A 155 5.36 -40.94 -20.07
N GLY A 156 6.64 -41.01 -19.72
CA GLY A 156 7.73 -40.89 -20.66
C GLY A 156 7.65 -41.89 -21.81
N ASP A 157 7.22 -41.41 -22.96
CA ASP A 157 7.61 -41.89 -24.27
C ASP A 157 7.73 -40.66 -25.17
N GLY A 158 8.94 -40.45 -25.69
CA GLY A 158 9.28 -39.26 -26.45
C GLY A 158 8.49 -39.19 -27.75
N VAL A 159 7.98 -37.99 -28.07
CA VAL A 159 7.75 -37.59 -29.45
C VAL A 159 8.23 -36.16 -29.62
N MET A 160 9.15 -36.01 -30.56
CA MET A 160 9.78 -34.78 -31.07
C MET A 160 8.74 -33.78 -31.54
N PHE A 161 8.99 -32.47 -31.31
CA PHE A 161 9.05 -31.41 -32.34
C PHE A 161 9.89 -30.25 -31.82
#